data_AF-A0A5T8QWY7-F1
#
_entry.id   AF-A0A5T8QWY7-F1
#
_cell.length_a   1.000
_cell.length_b   1.000
_cell.length_c   1.000
_cell.angle_alpha   90.00
_cell.angle_beta   90.00
_cell.angle_gamma   90.00
#
_symmetry.space_group_name_H-M   'P 1'
#
loop_
_entity.id
_entity.type
_entity.pdbx_description
1 polymer ?
#
loop_
_entity_poly.entity_id
_entity_poly.type
_entity_poly.pdbx_seq_one_letter_code
_entity_poly.pdbx_strand_id
1 'polypeptide(L)'
;MKKQNTQYSTFTSYLSKTNKNVDMYRIYNPLNKNLRFNSHDKNFYDLYFKRHFITRRNILTVFSIHCYLTKNERFIDDRISFVKCSIKLFRIIFKSLANDIDFNISFRGGNFIFISQFGKKEEISWFTLSKIAADIFDIKDFSMNNKELVAA
;
A
#
# COMPACT_ATOMS: atom_id res chain seq x y z
N MET A 1 26.78 -12.38 15.37
CA MET A 1 25.34 -12.08 15.14
C MET A 1 25.18 -11.44 13.77
N LYS A 2 24.46 -12.07 12.82
CA LYS A 2 24.15 -11.44 11.52
C LYS A 2 23.23 -10.24 11.78
N LYS A 3 23.69 -9.01 11.53
CA LYS A 3 22.86 -7.80 11.57
C LYS A 3 21.64 -8.04 10.67
N GLN A 4 20.43 -7.97 11.24
CA GLN A 4 19.23 -7.84 10.43
C GLN A 4 19.33 -6.50 9.71
N ASN A 5 19.60 -6.54 8.40
CA ASN A 5 19.59 -5.39 7.50
C ASN A 5 18.15 -4.94 7.27
N THR A 6 17.42 -4.57 8.32
CA THR A 6 16.12 -3.95 8.15
C THR A 6 16.38 -2.54 7.62
N GLN A 7 16.27 -2.37 6.30
CA GLN A 7 16.59 -1.11 5.61
C GLN A 7 15.73 0.07 6.09
N TYR A 8 14.55 -0.22 6.67
CA TYR A 8 13.57 0.75 7.13
C TYR A 8 13.09 0.40 8.55
N SER A 9 13.19 1.34 9.48
CA SER A 9 12.79 1.16 10.89
C SER A 9 11.30 1.37 11.14
N THR A 10 10.64 2.23 10.35
CA THR A 10 9.22 2.54 10.44
C THR A 10 8.60 2.69 9.06
N PHE A 11 7.27 2.56 8.95
CA PHE A 11 6.59 2.77 7.68
C PHE A 11 6.73 4.21 7.15
N THR A 12 6.73 5.20 8.04
CA THR A 12 7.01 6.60 7.65
C THR A 12 8.42 6.76 7.05
N SER A 13 9.42 6.11 7.64
CA SER A 13 10.79 6.11 7.09
C SER A 13 10.87 5.41 5.74
N TYR A 14 10.05 4.38 5.51
CA TYR A 14 9.97 3.72 4.21
C TYR A 14 9.43 4.67 3.14
N LEU A 15 8.32 5.36 3.44
CA LEU A 15 7.68 6.27 2.49
C LEU A 15 8.59 7.45 2.12
N SER A 16 9.29 8.04 3.09
CA SER A 16 10.20 9.17 2.85
C SER A 16 11.39 8.77 1.97
N LYS A 17 12.03 7.63 2.27
CA LYS A 17 13.20 7.14 1.54
C LYS A 17 12.90 6.59 0.15
N THR A 18 11.65 6.18 -0.12
CA THR A 18 11.25 5.58 -1.41
C THR A 18 10.46 6.55 -2.31
N ASN A 19 10.60 7.86 -2.06
CA ASN A 19 9.96 8.96 -2.79
C ASN A 19 8.44 8.77 -2.96
N LYS A 20 7.78 8.24 -1.92
CA LYS A 20 6.32 8.12 -1.87
C LYS A 20 5.72 9.44 -1.44
N ASN A 21 4.41 9.56 -1.55
CA ASN A 21 3.73 10.76 -1.07
C ASN A 21 3.50 10.63 0.45
N VAL A 22 4.45 11.11 1.25
CA VAL A 22 4.44 10.96 2.73
C VAL A 22 3.28 11.71 3.37
N ASP A 23 2.91 12.87 2.81
CA ASP A 23 1.77 13.64 3.31
C ASP A 23 0.46 12.87 3.17
N MET A 24 0.37 11.92 2.23
CA MET A 24 -0.75 10.99 2.16
C MET A 24 -0.79 10.05 3.35
N TYR A 25 0.33 9.48 3.78
CA TYR A 25 0.28 8.64 4.98
C TYR A 25 -0.12 9.43 6.22
N ARG A 26 0.24 10.71 6.31
CA ARG A 26 -0.18 11.58 7.42
C ARG A 26 -1.68 11.83 7.42
N ILE A 27 -2.26 12.11 6.26
CA ILE A 27 -3.71 12.31 6.12
C ILE A 27 -4.42 10.99 6.46
N TYR A 28 -4.03 9.89 5.83
CA TYR A 28 -4.73 8.61 5.92
C TYR A 28 -4.09 7.63 6.93
N ASN A 29 -3.45 8.18 7.96
CA ASN A 29 -2.78 7.39 8.98
C ASN A 29 -3.81 6.52 9.71
N PRO A 30 -3.65 5.18 9.81
CA PRO A 30 -4.55 4.34 10.61
C PRO A 30 -4.62 4.73 12.10
N LEU A 31 -3.65 5.50 12.60
CA LEU A 31 -3.67 6.09 13.94
C LEU A 31 -4.55 7.35 14.05
N ASN A 32 -4.94 7.95 12.92
CA ASN A 32 -5.90 9.04 12.89
C ASN A 32 -7.31 8.47 13.07
N LYS A 33 -7.85 8.59 14.29
CA LYS A 33 -9.15 8.02 14.68
C LYS A 33 -10.31 8.43 13.75
N ASN A 34 -10.20 9.58 13.09
CA ASN A 34 -11.24 10.13 12.21
C ASN A 34 -11.19 9.54 10.78
N LEU A 35 -10.19 8.72 10.46
CA LEU A 35 -9.90 8.22 9.11
C LEU A 35 -9.55 6.73 9.14
N ARG A 36 -10.19 5.95 10.03
CA ARG A 36 -10.03 4.50 10.10
C ARG A 36 -10.60 3.85 8.84
N PHE A 37 -9.73 3.65 7.86
CA PHE A 37 -10.01 2.84 6.69
C PHE A 37 -9.48 1.43 6.92
N ASN A 38 -10.30 0.42 6.66
CA ASN A 38 -9.81 -0.95 6.56
C ASN A 38 -9.02 -1.12 5.26
N SER A 39 -8.05 -2.04 5.24
CA SER A 39 -7.21 -2.32 4.06
C SER A 39 -7.97 -2.75 2.80
N HIS A 40 -9.27 -3.03 2.95
CA HIS A 40 -10.22 -3.48 1.93
C HIS A 40 -11.34 -2.46 1.66
N ASP A 41 -11.34 -1.32 2.35
CA ASP A 41 -12.41 -0.32 2.21
C ASP A 41 -12.29 0.38 0.86
N LYS A 42 -13.18 0.06 -0.08
CA LYS A 42 -13.23 0.69 -1.41
C LYS A 42 -13.33 2.21 -1.32
N ASN A 43 -14.01 2.74 -0.29
CA ASN A 43 -14.18 4.17 -0.09
C ASN A 43 -12.84 4.88 0.15
N PHE A 44 -11.87 4.23 0.77
CA PHE A 44 -10.52 4.78 0.94
C PHE A 44 -9.89 5.10 -0.41
N TYR A 45 -9.90 4.12 -1.31
CA TYR A 45 -9.27 4.25 -2.61
C TYR A 45 -10.04 5.20 -3.53
N ASP A 46 -11.37 5.17 -3.49
CA ASP A 46 -12.23 6.11 -4.22
C ASP A 46 -11.99 7.57 -3.77
N LEU A 47 -12.04 7.83 -2.46
CA LEU A 47 -11.77 9.17 -1.90
C LEU A 47 -10.35 9.65 -2.21
N TYR A 48 -9.36 8.75 -2.22
CA TYR A 48 -8.00 9.07 -2.62
C TYR A 48 -7.95 9.57 -4.06
N PHE A 49 -8.47 8.79 -5.00
CA PHE A 49 -8.33 9.12 -6.41
C PHE A 49 -9.27 10.23 -6.88
N LYS A 50 -10.34 10.51 -6.15
CA LYS A 50 -11.13 11.73 -6.33
C LYS A 50 -10.36 13.00 -6.02
N ARG A 51 -9.35 12.93 -5.13
CA ARG A 51 -8.56 14.10 -4.68
C ARG A 51 -7.16 14.17 -5.29
N HIS A 52 -6.70 13.08 -5.89
CA HIS A 52 -5.32 12.95 -6.34
C HIS A 52 -5.21 12.34 -7.72
N PHE A 53 -4.28 12.90 -8.49
CA PHE A 53 -4.01 12.46 -9.84
C PHE A 53 -3.51 11.03 -9.92
N ILE A 54 -3.88 10.38 -11.02
CA ILE A 54 -3.48 9.02 -11.36
C ILE A 54 -2.05 9.08 -11.89
N THR A 55 -1.10 8.81 -11.02
CA THR A 55 0.33 8.80 -11.33
C THR A 55 0.96 7.54 -10.75
N ARG A 56 2.10 7.11 -11.33
CA ARG A 56 2.89 6.00 -10.78
C ARG A 56 3.19 6.20 -9.29
N ARG A 57 3.64 7.41 -8.91
CA ARG A 57 3.99 7.72 -7.52
C ARG A 57 2.80 7.50 -6.58
N ASN A 58 1.63 7.95 -6.99
CA ASN A 58 0.41 7.85 -6.19
C ASN A 58 -0.07 6.40 -6.08
N ILE A 59 -0.12 5.64 -7.19
CA ILE A 59 -0.49 4.22 -7.17
C ILE A 59 0.46 3.42 -6.28
N LEU A 60 1.78 3.64 -6.39
CA LEU A 60 2.76 2.96 -5.55
C LEU A 60 2.61 3.35 -4.07
N THR A 61 2.21 4.59 -3.76
CA THR A 61 1.95 5.03 -2.39
C THR A 61 0.71 4.34 -1.81
N VAL A 62 -0.38 4.29 -2.56
CA VAL A 62 -1.61 3.59 -2.16
C VAL A 62 -1.34 2.09 -1.97
N PHE A 63 -0.55 1.48 -2.84
CA PHE A 63 -0.14 0.08 -2.70
C PHE A 63 0.70 -0.15 -1.43
N SER A 64 1.63 0.75 -1.11
CA SER A 64 2.39 0.67 0.13
C SER A 64 1.49 0.76 1.36
N ILE A 65 0.53 1.69 1.38
CA ILE A 65 -0.43 1.82 2.49
C ILE A 65 -1.28 0.55 2.60
N HIS A 66 -1.79 0.03 1.49
CA HIS A 66 -2.53 -1.24 1.45
C HIS A 66 -1.75 -2.41 2.07
N CYS A 67 -0.47 -2.56 1.72
CA CYS A 67 0.38 -3.61 2.29
C CYS A 67 0.54 -3.40 3.81
N TYR A 68 0.79 -2.17 4.26
CA TYR A 68 0.98 -1.87 5.67
C TYR A 68 -0.28 -2.19 6.49
N LEU A 69 -1.46 -1.78 6.02
CA LEU A 69 -2.73 -2.10 6.67
C LEU A 69 -3.01 -3.61 6.64
N THR A 70 -2.80 -4.28 5.50
CA THR A 70 -3.02 -5.73 5.35
C THR A 70 -2.16 -6.54 6.33
N LYS A 71 -0.92 -6.12 6.54
CA LYS A 71 0.01 -6.74 7.49
C LYS A 71 -0.50 -6.65 8.93
N ASN A 72 -1.11 -5.54 9.28
CA ASN A 72 -1.62 -5.30 10.63
C ASN A 72 -2.99 -5.96 10.87
N GLU A 73 -3.75 -6.26 9.81
CA GLU A 73 -5.08 -6.90 9.90
C GLU A 73 -5.04 -8.43 9.80
N ARG A 74 -3.97 -9.04 9.25
CA ARG A 74 -3.89 -10.48 8.98
C ARG A 74 -2.67 -11.13 9.63
N PHE A 75 -2.87 -12.32 10.21
CA PHE A 75 -1.82 -13.23 10.67
C PHE A 75 -1.14 -13.98 9.50
N ILE A 76 -0.67 -13.26 8.47
CA ILE A 76 0.16 -13.89 7.44
C ILE A 76 1.61 -13.79 7.89
N ASP A 77 2.13 -14.88 8.44
CA ASP A 77 3.47 -14.92 9.03
C ASP A 77 4.57 -15.21 8.00
N ASP A 78 4.20 -15.56 6.76
CA ASP A 78 5.15 -15.87 5.70
C ASP A 78 5.20 -14.77 4.62
N ARG A 79 6.42 -14.32 4.34
CA ARG A 79 6.73 -13.23 3.40
C ARG A 79 6.18 -13.49 1.99
N ILE A 80 6.22 -14.74 1.53
CA ILE A 80 5.84 -15.09 0.14
C ILE A 80 4.32 -14.99 -0.03
N SER A 81 3.54 -15.56 0.87
CA SER A 81 2.10 -15.46 0.86
C SER A 81 1.65 -14.04 1.13
N PHE A 82 2.33 -13.29 2.00
CA PHE A 82 2.03 -11.88 2.22
C PHE A 82 2.14 -11.06 0.92
N VAL A 83 3.24 -11.24 0.19
CA VAL A 83 3.45 -10.56 -1.11
C VAL A 83 2.35 -10.95 -2.11
N LYS A 84 2.09 -12.26 -2.28
CA LYS A 84 1.06 -12.75 -3.20
C LYS A 84 -0.34 -12.24 -2.84
N CYS A 85 -0.67 -12.27 -1.55
CA CYS A 85 -1.96 -11.86 -1.03
C CYS A 85 -2.18 -10.35 -1.21
N SER A 86 -1.20 -9.54 -0.83
CA SER A 86 -1.27 -8.07 -0.96
C SER A 86 -1.47 -7.65 -2.42
N ILE A 87 -0.73 -8.26 -3.36
CA ILE A 87 -0.92 -7.97 -4.79
C ILE A 87 -2.31 -8.43 -5.24
N LYS A 88 -2.75 -9.63 -4.84
CA LYS A 88 -4.08 -10.15 -5.23
C LYS A 88 -5.22 -9.26 -4.73
N LEU A 89 -5.19 -8.85 -3.47
CA LEU A 89 -6.21 -8.00 -2.85
C LEU A 89 -6.22 -6.62 -3.50
N PHE A 90 -5.05 -6.01 -3.68
CA PHE A 90 -4.92 -4.75 -4.38
C PHE A 90 -5.54 -4.79 -5.78
N ARG A 91 -5.34 -5.88 -6.54
CA ARG A 91 -5.96 -6.08 -7.85
C ARG A 91 -7.48 -6.15 -7.77
N ILE A 92 -8.03 -6.84 -6.77
CA ILE A 92 -9.49 -6.96 -6.58
C ILE A 92 -10.10 -5.57 -6.32
N ILE A 93 -9.49 -4.81 -5.41
CA ILE A 93 -9.92 -3.45 -5.06
C ILE A 93 -9.88 -2.55 -6.29
N PHE A 94 -8.77 -2.53 -7.03
CA PHE A 94 -8.63 -1.67 -8.19
C PHE A 94 -9.52 -2.04 -9.37
N LYS A 95 -9.80 -3.34 -9.57
CA LYS A 95 -10.84 -3.75 -10.53
C LYS A 95 -12.21 -3.22 -10.12
N SER A 96 -12.53 -3.28 -8.84
CA SER A 96 -13.81 -2.75 -8.33
C SER A 96 -13.90 -1.24 -8.52
N LEU A 97 -12.81 -0.49 -8.32
CA LEU A 97 -12.76 0.96 -8.55
C LEU A 97 -12.84 1.32 -10.02
N ALA A 98 -12.19 0.55 -10.90
CA ALA A 98 -12.21 0.81 -12.34
C ALA A 98 -13.60 0.66 -12.96
N ASN A 99 -14.51 -0.05 -12.29
CA ASN A 99 -15.90 -0.12 -12.69
C ASN A 99 -16.72 1.11 -12.25
N ASP A 100 -16.26 1.84 -11.23
CA ASP A 100 -17.00 2.96 -10.63
C ASP A 100 -16.48 4.34 -11.06
N ILE A 101 -15.22 4.38 -11.48
CA ILE A 101 -14.48 5.58 -11.87
C ILE A 101 -13.87 5.23 -13.23
N ASP A 102 -13.92 6.17 -14.18
CA ASP A 102 -13.48 6.01 -15.58
C ASP A 102 -11.95 5.85 -15.70
N PHE A 103 -11.45 4.81 -15.04
CA PHE A 103 -10.07 4.46 -14.86
C PHE A 103 -9.69 3.51 -15.98
N ASN A 104 -8.86 3.99 -16.88
CA ASN A 104 -8.21 3.14 -17.88
C ASN A 104 -7.11 2.28 -17.23
N ILE A 105 -7.51 1.30 -16.42
CA ILE A 105 -6.65 0.38 -15.67
C ILE A 105 -6.84 -1.04 -16.19
N SER A 106 -5.73 -1.74 -16.39
CA SER A 106 -5.74 -3.15 -16.79
C SER A 106 -4.61 -3.91 -16.11
N PHE A 107 -4.68 -5.24 -16.18
CA PHE A 107 -3.70 -6.13 -15.57
C PHE A 107 -3.22 -7.17 -16.57
N ARG A 108 -1.90 -7.27 -16.79
CA ARG A 108 -1.30 -8.26 -17.70
C ARG A 108 -0.10 -8.92 -17.03
N GLY A 109 -0.08 -10.25 -16.95
CA GLY A 109 1.05 -10.99 -16.37
C GLY A 109 1.39 -10.63 -14.92
N GLY A 110 0.45 -10.06 -14.16
CA GLY A 110 0.69 -9.55 -12.81
C GLY A 110 1.12 -8.07 -12.74
N ASN A 111 1.39 -7.45 -13.88
CA ASN A 111 1.68 -6.03 -13.98
C ASN A 111 0.40 -5.20 -13.92
N PHE A 112 0.52 -3.99 -13.40
CA PHE A 112 -0.54 -2.99 -13.31
C PHE A 112 -0.32 -1.96 -14.41
N ILE A 113 -1.24 -1.86 -15.35
CA ILE A 113 -1.16 -0.97 -16.51
C ILE A 113 -2.23 0.10 -16.36
N PHE A 114 -1.88 1.35 -16.58
CA PHE A 114 -2.82 2.46 -16.48
C PHE A 114 -2.47 3.58 -17.46
N ILE A 115 -3.46 4.39 -17.82
CA ILE A 115 -3.22 5.68 -18.46
C ILE A 115 -3.06 6.71 -17.34
N SER A 116 -1.90 7.37 -17.27
CA SER A 116 -1.69 8.43 -16.30
C SER A 116 -2.51 9.66 -16.67
N GLN A 117 -2.66 10.58 -15.73
CA GLN A 117 -3.38 11.84 -15.96
C GLN A 117 -2.89 12.65 -17.20
N PHE A 118 -1.66 12.40 -17.65
CA PHE A 118 -1.06 13.06 -18.81
C PHE A 118 -1.32 12.30 -20.12
N GLY A 119 -2.25 11.34 -20.13
CA GLY A 119 -2.55 10.50 -21.29
C GLY A 119 -1.48 9.45 -21.61
N LYS A 120 -0.43 9.33 -20.79
CA LYS A 120 0.67 8.39 -21.02
C LYS A 120 0.31 7.02 -20.48
N LYS A 121 0.44 5.99 -21.32
CA LYS A 121 0.37 4.60 -20.87
C LYS A 121 1.59 4.26 -20.01
N GLU A 122 1.33 3.85 -18.78
CA GLU A 122 2.34 3.48 -17.79
C GLU A 122 2.11 2.06 -17.27
N GLU A 123 3.20 1.44 -16.82
CA GLU A 123 3.19 0.07 -16.32
C GLU A 123 4.01 -0.05 -15.04
N ILE A 124 3.41 -0.63 -14.01
CA ILE A 124 4.09 -1.04 -12.78
C ILE A 124 4.24 -2.55 -12.83
N SER A 125 5.48 -3.02 -12.87
CA SER A 125 5.78 -4.44 -12.94
C SER A 125 5.41 -5.17 -11.66
N TRP A 126 5.07 -6.45 -11.79
CA TRP A 126 4.88 -7.36 -10.67
C TRP A 126 6.10 -7.36 -9.73
N PHE A 127 7.32 -7.34 -10.28
CA PHE A 127 8.56 -7.26 -9.49
C PHE A 127 8.62 -6.00 -8.61
N THR A 128 8.15 -4.85 -9.13
CA THR A 128 8.09 -3.60 -8.36
C THR A 128 7.13 -3.74 -7.18
N LEU A 129 5.93 -4.28 -7.43
CA LEU A 129 4.93 -4.51 -6.39
C LEU A 129 5.44 -5.54 -5.36
N SER A 130 6.05 -6.63 -5.81
CA SER A 130 6.60 -7.67 -4.94
C SER A 130 7.68 -7.13 -4.02
N LYS A 131 8.58 -6.27 -4.54
CA LYS A 131 9.61 -5.62 -3.72
C LYS A 131 9.00 -4.73 -2.65
N ILE A 132 8.01 -3.90 -2.99
CA ILE A 132 7.34 -3.01 -2.03
C ILE A 132 6.67 -3.81 -0.92
N ALA A 133 5.90 -4.85 -1.27
CA ALA A 133 5.23 -5.68 -0.29
C ALA A 133 6.24 -6.40 0.63
N ALA A 134 7.32 -6.93 0.05
CA ALA A 134 8.39 -7.55 0.82
C ALA A 134 9.08 -6.57 1.78
N ASP A 135 9.43 -5.37 1.30
CA ASP A 135 10.06 -4.34 2.13
C ASP A 135 9.16 -4.00 3.33
N ILE A 136 7.84 -3.88 3.12
CA ILE A 136 6.86 -3.57 4.17
C ILE A 136 6.68 -4.73 5.16
N PHE A 137 6.68 -5.97 4.66
CA PHE A 137 6.66 -7.16 5.50
C PHE A 137 7.86 -7.18 6.47
N ASP A 138 9.02 -6.72 6.02
CA ASP A 138 10.24 -6.73 6.83
C ASP A 138 10.29 -5.57 7.87
N ILE A 139 9.40 -4.56 7.78
CA ILE A 139 9.33 -3.43 8.74
C ILE A 139 8.78 -3.91 10.09
N LYS A 140 9.59 -3.86 11.15
CA LYS A 140 9.15 -4.13 12.52
C LYS A 140 8.68 -2.84 13.20
N ASP A 141 7.48 -2.38 12.87
CA ASP A 141 6.91 -1.15 13.45
C ASP A 141 6.21 -1.46 14.78
N PHE A 142 6.91 -1.30 15.89
CA PHE A 142 6.38 -1.57 17.24
C PHE A 142 5.39 -0.49 17.72
N SER A 143 5.20 0.60 16.97
CA SER A 143 4.37 1.74 17.38
C SER A 143 2.87 1.43 17.49
N MET A 144 2.37 0.36 16.85
CA MET A 144 0.96 -0.06 16.95
C MET A 144 0.71 -1.14 18.01
N ASN A 145 1.70 -1.95 18.39
CA ASN A 145 1.55 -3.00 19.42
C ASN A 145 1.41 -2.42 20.84
N ASN A 146 1.79 -1.16 21.06
CA ASN A 146 1.72 -0.54 22.39
C ASN A 146 0.30 -0.21 22.88
N LYS A 147 -0.75 -0.37 22.06
CA LYS A 147 -2.13 -0.22 22.57
C LYS A 147 -2.60 -1.41 23.40
N GLU A 148 -1.97 -2.58 23.26
CA GLU A 148 -2.27 -3.75 24.11
C GLU A 148 -1.39 -3.81 25.36
N LEU A 149 -0.18 -3.23 25.33
CA LEU A 149 0.73 -3.24 26.48
C LEU A 149 0.47 -2.15 27.54
N VAL A 150 -0.26 -1.08 27.20
CA VAL A 150 -0.61 0.00 28.15
C VAL A 150 -2.01 -0.19 28.75
N ALA A 151 -2.71 -1.26 28.37
CA ALA A 151 -4.02 -1.63 28.91
C ALA A 151 -3.97 -2.87 29.82
N ALA A 152 -2.77 -3.36 30.16
CA ALA A 152 -2.53 -4.48 31.08
C ALA A 152 -2.01 -3.98 32.44
#